data_AF-A0A1Q7FNF9-F1
#
_entry.id   AF-A0A1Q7FNF9-F1
#
_cell.length_a   1.000
_cell.length_b   1.000
_cell.length_c   1.000
_cell.angle_alpha   90.00
_cell.angle_beta   90.00
_cell.angle_gamma   90.00
#
_symmetry.space_group_name_H-M   'P 1'
#
loop_
_entity.id
_entity.type
_entity.pdbx_description
1 polymer ?
#
loop_
_entity_poly.entity_id
_entity_poly.type
_entity_poly.pdbx_seq_one_letter_code
_entity_poly.pdbx_strand_id
1 'polypeptide(L)'
;MNLEKPQERYANVAQLDDGGTGNYNGMLLTVQRRAARGVTINGNYTLSHCINDGVYESHGGLNNANNIGYNDPTNRRYDRGNCEGDKRHIFNLTGVVESPQFSGRILHAVGSGWRLAGIYGWFSGSVVNVIAGTDRALTAIKGADGMVLQRGNQVSLNPYGSKSGRPLTNWLNRAAFDIPPLGTFGNIGRNSVYGPATWNFDLALSRAFRLHENQRVEVRAEMFNVPNSFRPGPVSTPANATNVVQGALSNAQFGQIRTALDPRIMQFALKYAF
;
A
#
# COMPACT_ATOMS: atom_id res chain seq x y z
N MET A 1 34.20 21.39 -49.58
CA MET A 1 32.79 21.10 -49.29
C MET A 1 32.74 19.66 -48.78
N ASN A 2 32.85 19.48 -47.46
CA ASN A 2 32.83 18.14 -46.87
C ASN A 2 31.39 17.63 -46.88
N LEU A 3 31.13 16.60 -47.69
CA LEU A 3 29.90 15.82 -47.63
C LEU A 3 29.99 14.89 -46.42
N GLU A 4 29.70 15.42 -45.24
CA GLU A 4 29.41 14.59 -44.07
C GLU A 4 28.14 13.78 -44.38
N LYS A 5 28.25 12.44 -44.33
CA LYS A 5 27.08 11.56 -44.43
C LYS A 5 26.03 12.01 -43.41
N PRO A 6 24.74 12.13 -43.79
CA PRO A 6 23.68 12.38 -42.83
C PRO A 6 23.77 11.31 -41.74
N GLN A 7 24.07 11.72 -40.50
CA GLN A 7 23.94 10.86 -39.35
C GLN A 7 22.46 10.47 -39.27
N GLU A 8 22.13 9.22 -39.57
CA GLU A 8 20.78 8.68 -39.31
C GLU A 8 20.54 8.73 -37.80
N ARG A 9 20.00 9.86 -37.33
CA ARG A 9 19.48 10.01 -35.98
C ARG A 9 18.17 9.26 -35.92
N TYR A 10 18.24 7.94 -35.74
CA TYR A 10 17.09 7.16 -35.35
C TYR A 10 16.61 7.66 -33.98
N ALA A 11 15.39 8.21 -33.94
CA ALA A 11 14.69 8.45 -32.69
C ALA A 11 14.23 7.10 -32.10
N ASN A 12 13.95 7.07 -30.79
CA ASN A 12 13.37 5.87 -30.17
C ASN A 12 12.02 5.56 -30.82
N VAL A 13 11.85 4.31 -31.27
CA VAL A 13 10.56 3.81 -31.75
C VAL A 13 9.90 3.07 -30.60
N ALA A 14 8.84 3.67 -30.06
CA ALA A 14 8.06 3.02 -29.02
C ALA A 14 7.12 1.98 -29.64
N GLN A 15 7.15 0.77 -29.11
CA GLN A 15 6.19 -0.27 -29.44
C GLN A 15 5.13 -0.33 -28.35
N LEU A 16 3.87 -0.17 -28.76
CA LEU A 16 2.72 -0.38 -27.88
C LEU A 16 2.08 -1.73 -28.24
N ASP A 17 1.63 -2.44 -27.22
CA ASP A 17 1.01 -3.75 -27.34
C ASP A 17 -0.19 -3.82 -26.39
N ASP A 18 -1.31 -4.34 -26.89
CA ASP A 18 -2.57 -4.50 -26.16
C ASP A 18 -2.81 -5.95 -25.70
N GLY A 19 -1.90 -6.90 -26.01
CA GLY A 19 -2.08 -8.31 -25.68
C GLY A 19 -1.90 -8.68 -24.20
N GLY A 20 -1.77 -7.70 -23.29
CA GLY A 20 -1.61 -7.94 -21.86
C GLY A 20 -2.92 -8.41 -21.21
N THR A 21 -2.87 -9.40 -20.32
CA THR A 21 -4.07 -9.90 -19.64
C THR A 21 -3.97 -9.78 -18.12
N GLY A 22 -5.12 -9.65 -17.47
CA GLY A 22 -5.25 -9.62 -16.02
C GLY A 22 -6.56 -10.24 -15.56
N ASN A 23 -6.55 -10.85 -14.39
CA ASN A 23 -7.73 -11.44 -13.76
C ASN A 23 -7.79 -11.02 -12.29
N TYR A 24 -8.98 -10.60 -11.86
CA TYR A 24 -9.28 -10.23 -10.47
C TYR A 24 -10.43 -11.10 -9.96
N ASN A 25 -10.21 -11.75 -8.83
CA ASN A 25 -11.25 -12.46 -8.09
C ASN A 25 -11.41 -11.81 -6.72
N GLY A 26 -12.65 -11.60 -6.28
CA GLY A 26 -12.92 -10.92 -5.02
C GLY A 26 -14.16 -11.46 -4.32
N MET A 27 -14.14 -11.39 -3.00
CA MET A 27 -15.29 -11.60 -2.14
C MET A 27 -15.40 -10.41 -1.20
N LEU A 28 -16.59 -9.80 -1.16
CA LEU A 28 -16.92 -8.71 -0.26
C LEU A 28 -18.00 -9.17 0.71
N LEU A 29 -17.71 -9.08 2.00
CA LEU A 29 -18.67 -9.32 3.07
C LEU A 29 -18.91 -8.02 3.83
N THR A 30 -20.17 -7.60 3.90
CA THR A 30 -20.58 -6.42 4.66
C THR A 30 -21.59 -6.81 5.73
N VAL A 31 -21.33 -6.40 6.96
CA VAL A 31 -22.23 -6.56 8.11
C VAL A 31 -22.59 -5.19 8.62
N GLN A 32 -23.88 -4.86 8.59
CA GLN A 32 -24.40 -3.61 9.12
C GLN A 32 -25.46 -3.90 10.17
N ARG A 33 -25.28 -3.31 11.36
CA ARG A 33 -26.27 -3.36 12.42
C ARG A 33 -26.52 -1.96 12.97
N ARG A 34 -27.79 -1.55 12.95
CA ARG A 34 -28.28 -0.37 13.66
C ARG A 34 -29.16 -0.89 14.79
N ALA A 35 -28.62 -0.93 16.00
CA ALA A 35 -29.35 -1.40 17.16
C ALA A 35 -30.22 -0.27 17.74
N ALA A 36 -31.34 -0.65 18.35
CA ALA A 36 -32.08 0.28 19.18
C ALA A 36 -31.16 0.78 20.32
N ARG A 37 -31.31 2.05 20.71
CA ARG A 37 -30.52 2.75 21.75
C ARG A 37 -29.14 3.27 21.33
N GLY A 38 -29.01 3.76 20.09
CA GLY A 38 -27.87 4.62 19.71
C GLY A 38 -26.57 3.87 19.40
N VAL A 39 -26.62 2.57 19.11
CA VAL A 39 -25.44 1.79 18.71
C VAL A 39 -25.53 1.42 17.24
N THR A 40 -24.55 1.84 16.46
CA THR A 40 -24.40 1.48 15.05
C THR A 40 -23.05 0.82 14.82
N ILE A 41 -23.05 -0.32 14.13
CA ILE A 41 -21.84 -1.06 13.75
C ILE A 41 -21.90 -1.32 12.24
N ASN A 42 -20.79 -1.06 11.55
CA ASN A 42 -20.61 -1.46 10.16
C ASN A 42 -19.22 -2.07 10.00
N GLY A 43 -19.18 -3.33 9.55
CA GLY A 43 -17.97 -4.09 9.25
C GLY A 43 -17.92 -4.49 7.80
N ASN A 44 -16.76 -4.35 7.17
CA ASN A 44 -16.49 -4.76 5.79
C ASN A 44 -15.25 -5.63 5.75
N TYR A 45 -15.32 -6.74 5.04
CA TYR A 45 -14.20 -7.61 4.76
C TYR A 45 -14.10 -7.87 3.27
N THR A 46 -12.93 -7.58 2.69
CA THR A 46 -12.61 -7.86 1.30
C THR A 46 -11.50 -8.90 1.27
N LEU A 47 -11.78 -10.04 0.63
CA LEU A 47 -10.78 -10.98 0.16
C LEU A 47 -10.59 -10.72 -1.33
N SER A 48 -9.36 -10.44 -1.77
CA SER A 48 -9.11 -10.21 -3.19
C SER A 48 -7.84 -10.89 -3.68
N HIS A 49 -7.84 -11.29 -4.96
CA HIS A 49 -6.65 -11.79 -5.61
C HIS A 49 -6.63 -11.33 -7.06
N CYS A 50 -5.59 -10.58 -7.41
CA CYS A 50 -5.33 -10.10 -8.75
C CYS A 50 -4.04 -10.70 -9.30
N ILE A 51 -4.09 -11.18 -10.54
CA ILE A 51 -2.91 -11.62 -11.31
C ILE A 51 -2.91 -10.87 -12.66
N ASN A 52 -1.76 -10.37 -13.08
CA ASN A 52 -1.60 -9.78 -14.41
C ASN A 52 -0.19 -10.04 -14.98
N ASP A 53 -0.04 -9.83 -16.29
CA ASP A 53 1.24 -10.00 -17.02
C ASP A 53 2.28 -8.89 -16.71
N GLY A 54 1.96 -7.96 -15.81
CA GLY A 54 2.76 -6.75 -15.56
C GLY A 54 2.39 -5.62 -16.52
N VAL A 55 2.28 -4.40 -15.98
CA VAL A 55 1.98 -3.20 -16.76
C VAL A 55 3.23 -2.35 -16.75
N TYR A 56 3.89 -2.27 -17.90
CA TYR A 56 5.12 -1.50 -18.08
C TYR A 56 4.82 -0.33 -19.00
N GLU A 57 4.23 0.72 -18.43
CA GLU A 57 3.90 1.93 -19.17
C GLU A 57 5.01 2.98 -19.05
N SER A 58 5.40 3.55 -20.20
CA SER A 58 6.19 4.79 -20.23
C SER A 58 5.35 5.96 -19.74
N HIS A 59 5.38 6.21 -18.42
CA HIS A 59 4.70 7.35 -17.77
C HIS A 59 5.25 8.73 -18.21
N GLY A 60 6.19 8.79 -19.15
CA GLY A 60 6.81 10.02 -19.67
C GLY A 60 6.52 10.30 -21.16
N GLY A 61 5.57 9.60 -21.77
CA GLY A 61 5.32 9.66 -23.21
C GLY A 61 6.42 8.98 -24.04
N LEU A 62 6.27 9.00 -25.37
CA LEU A 62 7.15 8.32 -26.34
C LEU A 62 8.61 8.83 -26.34
N ASN A 63 8.93 9.84 -25.52
CA ASN A 63 10.24 10.48 -25.41
C ASN A 63 11.12 9.91 -24.27
N ASN A 64 10.60 8.97 -23.47
CA ASN A 64 11.42 8.31 -22.45
C ASN A 64 12.37 7.30 -23.12
N ALA A 65 13.67 7.59 -23.11
CA ALA A 65 14.71 6.76 -23.74
C ALA A 65 15.02 5.45 -22.97
N ASN A 66 14.22 5.10 -21.97
CA ASN A 66 14.36 3.86 -21.25
C ASN A 66 13.71 2.72 -22.05
N ASN A 67 14.44 1.62 -22.23
CA ASN A 67 13.92 0.39 -22.80
C ASN A 67 12.94 -0.25 -21.81
N ILE A 68 11.69 0.23 -21.77
CA ILE A 68 10.68 -0.20 -20.83
C ILE A 68 9.89 -1.37 -21.42
N GLY A 69 9.76 -2.46 -20.65
CA GLY A 69 9.04 -3.63 -21.10
C GLY A 69 9.11 -4.80 -20.13
N TYR A 70 8.63 -5.95 -20.59
CA TYR A 70 8.74 -7.23 -19.88
C TYR A 70 10.21 -7.58 -19.66
N ASN A 71 10.55 -8.13 -18.49
CA ASN A 71 11.91 -8.54 -18.19
C ASN A 71 12.44 -9.57 -19.20
N ASP A 72 11.57 -10.45 -19.69
CA ASP A 72 11.84 -11.32 -20.84
C ASP A 72 11.03 -10.85 -22.06
N PRO A 73 11.65 -10.15 -23.03
CA PRO A 73 10.99 -9.67 -24.24
C PRO A 73 10.33 -10.75 -25.09
N THR A 74 10.83 -11.99 -24.98
CA THR A 74 10.35 -13.12 -25.77
C THR A 74 9.17 -13.83 -25.12
N ASN A 75 8.92 -13.58 -23.83
CA ASN A 75 7.90 -14.26 -23.06
C ASN A 75 7.28 -13.35 -21.99
N ARG A 76 6.19 -12.65 -22.34
CA ARG A 76 5.41 -11.84 -21.39
C ARG A 76 4.93 -12.60 -20.15
N ARG A 77 4.69 -13.92 -20.26
CA ARG A 77 4.18 -14.73 -19.13
C ARG A 77 5.22 -14.85 -18.02
N TYR A 78 6.49 -14.57 -18.31
CA TYR A 78 7.53 -14.50 -17.30
C TYR A 78 7.18 -13.48 -16.21
N ASP A 79 6.63 -12.31 -16.56
CA ASP A 79 6.21 -11.26 -15.63
C ASP A 79 4.79 -11.45 -15.07
N ARG A 80 4.12 -12.55 -15.44
CA ARG A 80 2.83 -12.89 -14.85
C ARG A 80 2.98 -13.17 -13.36
N GLY A 81 2.25 -12.39 -12.55
CA GLY A 81 2.34 -12.48 -11.09
C GLY A 81 1.23 -11.69 -10.42
N ASN A 82 1.32 -11.55 -9.09
CA ASN A 82 0.32 -10.77 -8.35
C ASN A 82 0.32 -9.32 -8.85
N CYS A 83 -0.86 -8.71 -8.92
CA CYS A 83 -0.96 -7.30 -9.28
C CYS A 83 -0.33 -6.41 -8.21
N GLU A 84 0.03 -5.21 -8.64
CA GLU A 84 0.70 -4.19 -7.82
C GLU A 84 -0.14 -3.73 -6.63
N GLY A 85 -1.45 -3.56 -6.86
CA GLY A 85 -2.43 -3.24 -5.83
C GLY A 85 -3.03 -4.46 -5.12
N ASP A 86 -2.47 -5.66 -5.29
CA ASP A 86 -3.02 -6.87 -4.67
C ASP A 86 -2.91 -6.79 -3.14
N LYS A 87 -4.07 -6.63 -2.50
CA LYS A 87 -4.24 -6.71 -1.05
C LYS A 87 -5.15 -7.88 -0.76
N ARG A 88 -4.54 -8.99 -0.35
CA ARG A 88 -5.26 -10.25 -0.12
C ARG A 88 -6.42 -10.08 0.85
N HIS A 89 -6.21 -9.37 1.94
CA HIS A 89 -7.23 -9.17 2.96
C HIS A 89 -7.30 -7.71 3.41
N ILE A 90 -8.51 -7.18 3.44
CA ILE A 90 -8.82 -5.86 3.99
C ILE A 90 -10.01 -6.02 4.92
N PHE A 91 -9.84 -5.61 6.17
CA PHE A 91 -10.90 -5.57 7.17
C PHE A 91 -11.07 -4.15 7.69
N ASN A 92 -12.30 -3.66 7.70
CA ASN A 92 -12.65 -2.37 8.28
C ASN A 92 -13.85 -2.55 9.21
N LEU A 93 -13.76 -2.03 10.43
CA LEU A 93 -14.82 -2.01 11.41
C LEU A 93 -15.04 -0.57 11.87
N THR A 94 -16.28 -0.12 11.79
CA THR A 94 -16.71 1.16 12.33
C THR A 94 -17.80 0.92 13.37
N GLY A 95 -17.66 1.58 14.51
CA GLY A 95 -18.62 1.52 15.60
C GLY A 95 -18.95 2.93 16.08
N VAL A 96 -20.23 3.21 16.29
CA VAL A 96 -20.72 4.48 16.84
C VAL A 96 -21.66 4.15 17.99
N VAL A 97 -21.40 4.76 19.15
CA VAL A 97 -22.24 4.64 20.35
C VAL A 97 -22.63 6.04 20.80
N GLU A 98 -23.92 6.25 20.97
CA GLU A 98 -24.49 7.48 21.52
C GLU A 98 -24.90 7.27 22.98
N SER A 99 -24.64 8.26 23.82
CA SER A 99 -25.10 8.25 25.21
C SER A 99 -26.64 8.22 25.28
N PRO A 100 -27.23 7.51 26.23
CA PRO A 100 -28.64 7.65 26.55
C PRO A 100 -29.02 9.10 26.90
N GLN A 101 -30.31 9.41 26.77
CA GLN A 101 -30.88 10.63 27.35
C GLN A 101 -31.13 10.38 28.84
N PHE A 102 -30.28 10.93 29.68
CA PHE A 102 -30.40 10.78 31.13
C PHE A 102 -31.44 11.75 31.69
N SER A 103 -32.16 11.31 32.73
CA SER A 103 -33.08 12.12 33.52
C SER A 103 -32.36 12.91 34.61
N GLY A 104 -32.91 14.07 34.98
CA GLY A 104 -32.35 14.96 36.01
C GLY A 104 -31.41 16.02 35.44
N ARG A 105 -31.51 17.26 35.96
CA ARG A 105 -30.88 18.45 35.37
C ARG A 105 -29.36 18.30 35.21
N ILE A 106 -28.67 17.81 36.25
CA ILE A 106 -27.22 17.67 36.25
C ILE A 106 -26.80 16.51 35.33
N LEU A 107 -27.38 15.32 35.51
CA LEU A 107 -26.99 14.13 34.75
C LEU A 107 -27.32 14.27 33.27
N HIS A 108 -28.40 14.94 32.92
CA HIS A 108 -28.70 15.32 31.54
C HIS A 108 -27.61 16.25 30.97
N ALA A 109 -27.27 17.31 31.72
CA ALA A 109 -26.30 18.32 31.31
C ALA A 109 -24.85 17.83 31.21
N VAL A 110 -24.46 16.74 31.88
CA VAL A 110 -23.10 16.17 31.78
C VAL A 110 -23.05 14.86 31.00
N GLY A 111 -24.08 14.03 31.07
CA GLY A 111 -24.08 12.67 30.54
C GLY A 111 -24.75 12.49 29.19
N SER A 112 -25.61 13.40 28.75
CA SER A 112 -26.38 13.25 27.50
C SER A 112 -25.72 13.97 26.30
N GLY A 113 -25.97 13.47 25.09
CA GLY A 113 -25.51 14.06 23.84
C GLY A 113 -24.07 13.74 23.45
N TRP A 114 -23.43 12.77 24.11
CA TRP A 114 -22.14 12.25 23.71
C TRP A 114 -22.29 11.22 22.59
N ARG A 115 -21.33 11.24 21.67
CA ARG A 115 -21.16 10.22 20.64
C ARG A 115 -19.70 9.81 20.59
N LEU A 116 -19.45 8.52 20.81
CA LEU A 116 -18.16 7.89 20.65
C LEU A 116 -18.16 7.10 19.34
N ALA A 117 -17.24 7.42 18.44
CA ALA A 117 -17.01 6.69 17.21
C ALA A 117 -15.63 6.06 17.23
N GLY A 118 -15.52 4.83 16.72
CA GLY A 118 -14.26 4.12 16.57
C GLY A 118 -14.15 3.47 15.21
N ILE A 119 -12.94 3.50 14.66
CA ILE A 119 -12.60 2.89 13.38
C ILE A 119 -11.40 1.98 13.63
N TYR A 120 -11.54 0.71 13.28
CA TYR A 120 -10.46 -0.26 13.27
C TYR A 120 -10.27 -0.79 11.86
N GLY A 121 -9.05 -0.72 11.34
CA GLY A 121 -8.69 -1.29 10.06
C GLY A 121 -7.55 -2.29 10.22
N TRP A 122 -7.58 -3.34 9.41
CA TRP A 122 -6.50 -4.30 9.28
C TRP A 122 -6.30 -4.67 7.80
N PHE A 123 -5.06 -4.66 7.37
CA PHE A 123 -4.68 -4.85 5.96
C PHE A 123 -3.55 -5.86 5.89
N SER A 124 -3.68 -6.86 5.02
CA SER A 124 -2.56 -7.74 4.69
C SER A 124 -1.40 -6.95 4.09
N GLY A 125 -0.21 -7.53 4.14
CA GLY A 125 0.98 -6.94 3.53
C GLY A 125 0.81 -6.61 2.06
N SER A 126 1.44 -5.53 1.60
CA SER A 126 1.55 -5.25 0.16
C SER A 126 2.50 -6.24 -0.49
N VAL A 127 2.30 -6.51 -1.77
CA VAL A 127 3.28 -7.26 -2.54
C VAL A 127 4.61 -6.50 -2.64
N VAL A 128 5.69 -7.26 -2.70
CA VAL A 128 7.06 -6.81 -2.85
C VAL A 128 7.64 -7.46 -4.10
N ASN A 129 8.18 -6.66 -5.00
CA ASN A 129 8.94 -7.15 -6.14
C ASN A 129 10.42 -7.21 -5.76
N VAL A 130 10.98 -8.42 -5.69
CA VAL A 130 12.41 -8.61 -5.39
C VAL A 130 13.21 -8.54 -6.68
N ILE A 131 14.00 -7.49 -6.82
CA ILE A 131 14.80 -7.20 -8.02
C ILE A 131 16.29 -7.37 -7.72
N ALA A 132 17.05 -7.82 -8.71
CA ALA A 132 18.51 -7.89 -8.65
C ALA A 132 19.14 -6.49 -8.51
N GLY A 133 18.48 -5.46 -9.05
CA GLY A 133 18.99 -4.08 -9.07
C GLY A 133 20.17 -3.86 -10.02
N THR A 134 20.47 -4.84 -10.87
CA THR A 134 21.50 -4.82 -11.90
C THR A 134 21.00 -5.58 -13.12
N ASP A 135 21.46 -5.20 -14.32
CA ASP A 135 21.13 -5.91 -15.55
C ASP A 135 22.09 -7.09 -15.73
N ARG A 136 21.61 -8.28 -15.39
CA ARG A 136 22.31 -9.55 -15.55
C ARG A 136 21.86 -10.28 -16.81
N ALA A 137 20.63 -10.08 -17.25
CA ALA A 137 20.10 -10.71 -18.45
C ALA A 137 20.57 -10.03 -19.74
N LEU A 138 21.19 -8.84 -19.65
CA LEU A 138 21.69 -8.06 -20.77
C LEU A 138 20.59 -7.62 -21.74
N THR A 139 19.37 -7.43 -21.23
CA THR A 139 18.24 -6.95 -22.03
C THR A 139 18.20 -5.44 -22.13
N ALA A 140 18.97 -4.73 -21.29
CA ALA A 140 18.93 -3.29 -21.10
C ALA A 140 17.56 -2.76 -20.63
N ILE A 141 16.66 -3.65 -20.17
CA ILE A 141 15.29 -3.31 -19.81
C ILE A 141 15.23 -2.61 -18.45
N LYS A 142 14.44 -1.55 -18.39
CA LYS A 142 14.32 -0.68 -17.22
C LYS A 142 12.85 -0.38 -16.93
N GLY A 143 12.60 0.02 -15.69
CA GLY A 143 11.33 0.62 -15.28
C GLY A 143 11.17 2.02 -15.85
N ALA A 144 9.97 2.57 -15.71
CA ALA A 144 9.66 3.95 -16.09
C ALA A 144 10.56 4.98 -15.37
N ASP A 145 11.02 4.63 -14.17
CA ASP A 145 11.96 5.36 -13.31
C ASP A 145 13.44 5.22 -13.75
N GLY A 146 13.73 4.44 -14.80
CA GLY A 146 15.08 4.16 -15.28
C GLY A 146 15.83 3.12 -14.44
N MET A 147 15.20 2.52 -13.42
CA MET A 147 15.81 1.47 -12.61
C MET A 147 15.77 0.13 -13.34
N VAL A 148 16.78 -0.72 -13.10
CA VAL A 148 16.75 -2.08 -13.64
C VAL A 148 15.80 -2.94 -12.81
N LEU A 149 14.67 -3.32 -13.41
CA LEU A 149 13.61 -4.11 -12.77
C LEU A 149 13.79 -5.62 -12.90
N GLN A 150 14.98 -6.08 -13.34
CA GLN A 150 15.32 -7.49 -13.42
C GLN A 150 15.11 -8.17 -12.08
N ARG A 151 14.27 -9.21 -12.06
CA ARG A 151 14.01 -10.03 -10.87
C ARG A 151 15.20 -10.88 -10.47
N GLY A 152 15.33 -11.11 -9.15
CA GLY A 152 16.39 -11.94 -8.58
C GLY A 152 16.10 -13.45 -8.64
N ASN A 153 17.02 -14.24 -8.11
CA ASN A 153 16.76 -15.64 -7.77
C ASN A 153 16.29 -15.74 -6.33
N GLN A 154 15.28 -16.56 -6.06
CA GLN A 154 14.98 -17.10 -4.75
C GLN A 154 15.67 -18.46 -4.62
N VAL A 155 16.58 -18.56 -3.65
CA VAL A 155 17.41 -19.75 -3.39
C VAL A 155 16.99 -20.49 -2.11
N SER A 156 16.10 -19.89 -1.31
CA SER A 156 15.51 -20.52 -0.14
C SER A 156 13.99 -20.52 -0.23
N LEU A 157 13.35 -21.58 0.28
CA LEU A 157 11.88 -21.68 0.34
C LEU A 157 11.25 -20.61 1.21
N ASN A 158 11.94 -20.15 2.27
CA ASN A 158 11.45 -19.10 3.15
C ASN A 158 12.11 -17.74 2.83
N PRO A 159 11.39 -16.80 2.19
CA PRO A 159 11.91 -15.47 1.86
C PRO A 159 11.97 -14.53 3.07
N TYR A 160 11.42 -14.93 4.21
CA TYR A 160 11.20 -14.04 5.35
C TYR A 160 12.29 -14.17 6.42
N GLY A 161 12.67 -13.03 6.97
CA GLY A 161 13.45 -12.91 8.19
C GLY A 161 12.54 -12.83 9.42
N SER A 162 12.79 -11.86 10.29
CA SER A 162 11.98 -11.65 11.48
C SER A 162 10.64 -11.02 11.14
N LYS A 163 9.56 -11.73 11.47
CA LYS A 163 8.17 -11.27 11.29
C LYS A 163 7.65 -10.38 12.41
N SER A 164 8.53 -9.86 13.27
CA SER A 164 8.15 -9.00 14.39
C SER A 164 7.53 -7.66 13.97
N GLY A 165 7.79 -7.21 12.74
CA GLY A 165 7.27 -5.94 12.23
C GLY A 165 7.78 -4.72 12.99
N ARG A 166 8.91 -4.83 13.70
CA ARG A 166 9.51 -3.76 14.52
C ARG A 166 10.41 -2.84 13.68
N PRO A 167 10.73 -1.63 14.16
CA PRO A 167 11.68 -0.74 13.49
C PRO A 167 13.01 -1.43 13.18
N LEU A 168 13.59 -1.14 12.01
CA LEU A 168 14.90 -1.64 11.56
C LEU A 168 15.04 -3.16 11.47
N THR A 169 13.92 -3.89 11.56
CA THR A 169 13.93 -5.34 11.48
C THR A 169 14.07 -5.78 10.02
N ASN A 170 14.91 -6.78 9.78
CA ASN A 170 14.98 -7.48 8.48
C ASN A 170 13.72 -8.35 8.33
N TRP A 171 12.70 -7.81 7.65
CA TRP A 171 11.47 -8.50 7.31
C TRP A 171 11.70 -9.57 6.24
N LEU A 172 12.50 -9.24 5.21
CA LEU A 172 12.96 -10.20 4.22
C LEU A 172 14.35 -10.71 4.58
N ASN A 173 14.55 -12.00 4.36
CA ASN A 173 15.85 -12.63 4.52
C ASN A 173 16.68 -12.38 3.25
N ARG A 174 17.72 -11.55 3.33
CA ARG A 174 18.61 -11.29 2.19
C ARG A 174 19.28 -12.55 1.65
N ALA A 175 19.58 -13.53 2.51
CA ALA A 175 20.19 -14.80 2.13
C ALA A 175 19.21 -15.78 1.47
N ALA A 176 17.90 -15.45 1.42
CA ALA A 176 16.93 -16.22 0.66
C ALA A 176 16.96 -15.89 -0.84
N PHE A 177 17.75 -14.89 -1.24
CA PHE A 177 17.78 -14.39 -2.60
C PHE A 177 19.20 -14.17 -3.10
N ASP A 178 19.40 -14.39 -4.40
CA ASP A 178 20.67 -14.18 -5.08
C ASP A 178 20.52 -13.39 -6.37
N ILE A 179 21.61 -12.74 -6.78
CA ILE A 179 21.70 -12.09 -8.08
C ILE A 179 21.89 -13.18 -9.15
N PRO A 180 21.08 -13.21 -10.22
CA PRO A 180 21.22 -14.21 -11.26
C PRO A 180 22.61 -14.19 -11.94
N PRO A 181 23.10 -15.35 -12.42
CA PRO A 181 24.27 -15.41 -13.29
C PRO A 181 24.14 -14.49 -14.52
N LEU A 182 25.27 -14.06 -15.07
CA LEU A 182 25.27 -13.21 -16.27
C LEU A 182 24.66 -13.98 -17.45
N GLY A 183 23.84 -13.32 -18.25
CA GLY A 183 23.09 -13.90 -19.36
C GLY A 183 21.84 -14.68 -18.94
N THR A 184 21.41 -14.60 -17.67
CA THR A 184 20.24 -15.35 -17.18
C THR A 184 19.19 -14.45 -16.55
N PHE A 185 17.93 -14.90 -16.60
CA PHE A 185 16.80 -14.31 -15.89
C PHE A 185 16.70 -14.86 -14.47
N GLY A 186 16.04 -14.10 -13.59
CA GLY A 186 15.71 -14.55 -12.24
C GLY A 186 14.65 -15.67 -12.25
N ASN A 187 14.52 -16.39 -11.14
CA ASN A 187 13.49 -17.42 -10.98
C ASN A 187 12.31 -16.95 -10.09
N ILE A 188 12.43 -15.81 -9.40
CA ILE A 188 11.38 -15.37 -8.49
C ILE A 188 10.18 -14.82 -9.26
N GLY A 189 8.97 -15.22 -8.85
CA GLY A 189 7.73 -14.69 -9.40
C GLY A 189 7.59 -13.19 -9.12
N ARG A 190 6.99 -12.44 -10.05
CA ARG A 190 6.69 -11.02 -9.87
C ARG A 190 5.73 -10.86 -8.70
N ASN A 191 6.03 -9.91 -7.81
CA ASN A 191 5.16 -9.57 -6.67
C ASN A 191 4.78 -10.77 -5.79
N SER A 192 5.68 -11.76 -5.67
CA SER A 192 5.42 -13.04 -5.01
C SER A 192 5.67 -13.02 -3.49
N VAL A 193 6.34 -11.99 -2.99
CA VAL A 193 6.67 -11.82 -1.57
C VAL A 193 5.80 -10.71 -0.99
N TYR A 194 5.44 -10.82 0.29
CA TYR A 194 4.58 -9.85 0.97
C TYR A 194 5.31 -9.07 2.07
N GLY A 195 5.05 -7.77 2.15
CA GLY A 195 5.46 -6.94 3.28
C GLY A 195 4.70 -7.26 4.57
N PRO A 196 4.98 -6.54 5.66
CA PRO A 196 4.23 -6.67 6.91
C PRO A 196 2.78 -6.23 6.73
N ALA A 197 1.88 -6.92 7.42
CA ALA A 197 0.52 -6.46 7.60
C ALA A 197 0.49 -5.16 8.42
N THR A 198 -0.52 -4.34 8.20
CA THR A 198 -0.72 -3.07 8.91
C THR A 198 -2.11 -3.02 9.52
N TRP A 199 -2.28 -2.15 10.49
CA TRP A 199 -3.57 -1.93 11.17
C TRP A 199 -3.69 -0.47 11.59
N ASN A 200 -4.89 0.01 11.81
CA ASN A 200 -5.15 1.32 12.42
C ASN A 200 -6.28 1.21 13.43
N PHE A 201 -6.20 2.04 14.47
CA PHE A 201 -7.27 2.18 15.44
C PHE A 201 -7.40 3.66 15.80
N ASP A 202 -8.53 4.23 15.42
CA ASP A 202 -8.82 5.65 15.53
C ASP A 202 -10.13 5.82 16.32
N LEU A 203 -10.19 6.88 17.14
CA LEU A 203 -11.36 7.20 17.97
C LEU A 203 -11.73 8.67 17.80
N ALA A 204 -13.03 8.95 17.83
CA ALA A 204 -13.56 10.30 17.89
C ALA A 204 -14.63 10.39 18.98
N LEU A 205 -14.53 11.40 19.83
CA LEU A 205 -15.53 11.74 20.84
C LEU A 205 -16.12 13.09 20.49
N SER A 206 -17.43 13.16 20.34
CA SER A 206 -18.13 14.42 20.04
C SER A 206 -19.31 14.64 20.99
N ARG A 207 -19.60 15.90 21.29
CA ARG A 207 -20.79 16.29 22.05
C ARG A 207 -21.41 17.55 21.47
N ALA A 208 -22.73 17.53 21.36
CA ALA A 208 -23.53 18.69 20.99
C ALA A 208 -24.20 19.32 22.22
N PHE A 209 -23.99 20.61 22.42
CA PHE A 209 -24.64 21.43 23.43
C PHE A 209 -25.67 22.33 22.74
N ARG A 210 -26.91 22.33 23.21
CA ARG A 210 -27.90 23.34 22.85
C ARG A 210 -27.79 24.48 23.86
N LEU A 211 -27.47 25.69 23.39
CA LEU A 211 -27.35 26.88 24.24
C LEU A 211 -28.70 27.60 24.34
N HIS A 212 -29.34 27.81 23.19
CA HIS A 212 -30.67 28.40 23.03
C HIS A 212 -31.41 27.66 21.90
N GLU A 213 -32.66 28.05 21.64
CA GLU A 213 -33.56 27.38 20.68
C GLU A 213 -32.93 27.19 19.29
N ASN A 214 -32.16 28.18 18.81
CA ASN A 214 -31.49 28.12 17.51
C ASN A 214 -29.95 27.99 17.60
N GLN A 215 -29.36 28.01 18.80
CA GLN A 215 -27.90 28.04 18.97
C GLN A 215 -27.35 26.71 19.47
N ARG A 216 -26.40 26.14 18.72
CA ARG A 216 -25.75 24.87 19.04
C ARG A 216 -24.22 24.97 18.97
N VAL A 217 -23.56 24.44 19.98
CA VAL A 217 -22.10 24.20 19.97
C VAL A 217 -21.84 22.71 19.85
N GLU A 218 -20.96 22.29 18.95
CA GLU A 218 -20.44 20.94 18.89
C GLU A 218 -18.94 20.96 19.17
N VAL A 219 -18.52 20.16 20.16
CA VAL A 219 -17.12 19.93 20.48
C VAL A 219 -16.77 18.52 20.02
N ARG A 220 -15.64 18.38 19.33
CA ARG A 220 -15.12 17.10 18.84
C ARG A 220 -13.65 16.98 19.15
N ALA A 221 -13.26 15.82 19.65
CA ALA A 221 -11.88 15.40 19.83
C ALA A 221 -11.67 14.12 19.02
N GLU A 222 -10.59 14.06 18.24
CA GLU A 222 -10.20 12.91 17.44
C GLU A 222 -8.80 12.46 17.82
N MET A 223 -8.59 11.15 17.80
CA MET A 223 -7.31 10.53 18.07
C MET A 223 -7.07 9.45 17.02
N PHE A 224 -6.10 9.69 16.14
CA PHE A 224 -5.60 8.72 15.19
C PHE A 224 -4.46 7.92 15.83
N ASN A 225 -4.36 6.61 15.52
CA ASN A 225 -3.42 5.70 16.17
C ASN A 225 -3.49 5.79 17.71
N VAL A 226 -4.68 5.48 18.24
CA VAL A 226 -5.01 5.58 19.67
C VAL A 226 -3.97 4.92 20.58
N PRO A 227 -3.41 3.73 20.26
CA PRO A 227 -2.39 3.13 21.12
C PRO A 227 -1.00 3.78 20.99
N ASN A 228 -0.79 4.71 20.06
CA ASN A 228 0.53 5.21 19.63
C ASN A 228 1.50 4.06 19.28
N SER A 229 0.99 3.03 18.61
CA SER A 229 1.80 1.89 18.24
C SER A 229 2.64 2.18 17.01
N PHE A 230 3.84 1.58 16.96
CA PHE A 230 4.60 1.50 15.72
C PHE A 230 3.83 0.66 14.73
N ARG A 231 3.60 1.22 13.54
CA ARG A 231 2.95 0.53 12.43
C ARG A 231 3.92 0.55 11.26
N PRO A 232 4.40 -0.62 10.81
CA PRO A 232 5.46 -0.67 9.82
C PRO A 232 4.98 -0.08 8.50
N GLY A 233 5.80 0.77 7.90
CA GLY A 233 5.63 1.18 6.51
C GLY A 233 6.15 0.10 5.54
N PRO A 234 6.12 0.40 4.23
CA PRO A 234 6.69 -0.44 3.19
C PRO A 234 8.14 -0.88 3.47
N VAL A 235 8.47 -2.13 3.08
CA VAL A 235 9.82 -2.71 3.24
C VAL A 235 10.77 -2.13 2.20
N SER A 236 11.61 -1.17 2.58
CA SER A 236 12.66 -0.52 1.77
C SER A 236 12.30 -0.25 0.29
N THR A 237 11.84 0.97 -0.02
CA THR A 237 11.92 1.55 -1.37
C THR A 237 12.78 2.81 -1.35
N PRO A 238 13.62 3.05 -2.38
CA PRO A 238 13.95 4.42 -2.78
C PRO A 238 12.65 5.14 -3.13
N ALA A 239 12.55 6.42 -2.75
CA ALA A 239 11.39 7.25 -2.99
C ALA A 239 10.95 7.23 -4.48
N ASN A 240 9.63 7.15 -4.70
CA ASN A 240 8.91 7.18 -5.99
C ASN A 240 8.69 5.84 -6.70
N ALA A 241 7.71 5.05 -6.26
CA ALA A 241 6.88 4.26 -7.17
C ALA A 241 5.53 3.86 -6.54
N THR A 242 4.50 3.99 -7.37
CA THR A 242 3.12 3.48 -7.30
C THR A 242 2.95 2.16 -6.54
N ASN A 243 2.33 2.15 -5.34
CA ASN A 243 1.77 1.00 -4.58
C ASN A 243 2.58 -0.32 -4.45
N VAL A 244 3.73 -0.45 -5.11
CA VAL A 244 4.62 -1.62 -5.18
C VAL A 244 5.90 -1.26 -4.48
N VAL A 245 6.29 -2.14 -3.59
CA VAL A 245 7.52 -2.04 -2.85
C VAL A 245 8.59 -2.80 -3.63
N GLN A 246 9.60 -2.12 -4.17
CA GLN A 246 10.71 -2.75 -4.88
C GLN A 246 11.90 -2.97 -3.93
N GLY A 247 12.29 -4.23 -3.74
CA GLY A 247 13.47 -4.60 -2.95
C GLY A 247 14.65 -4.94 -3.85
N ALA A 248 15.59 -4.02 -4.02
CA ALA A 248 16.82 -4.28 -4.79
C ALA A 248 17.86 -5.04 -3.96
N LEU A 249 18.31 -6.20 -4.44
CA LEU A 249 19.32 -7.03 -3.78
C LEU A 249 20.70 -6.36 -3.68
N SER A 250 20.96 -5.36 -4.53
CA SER A 250 22.14 -4.50 -4.48
C SER A 250 22.09 -3.46 -3.35
N ASN A 251 20.94 -3.26 -2.69
CA ASN A 251 20.79 -2.31 -1.58
C ASN A 251 21.20 -2.97 -0.25
N ALA A 252 22.12 -2.33 0.49
CA ALA A 252 22.53 -2.77 1.82
C ALA A 252 21.39 -2.81 2.86
N GLN A 253 20.30 -2.09 2.60
CA GLN A 253 19.10 -2.03 3.44
C GLN A 253 17.99 -2.96 2.96
N PHE A 254 18.28 -3.86 2.02
CA PHE A 254 17.30 -4.80 1.46
C PHE A 254 16.51 -5.51 2.56
N GLY A 255 15.18 -5.50 2.43
CA GLY A 255 14.32 -6.26 3.32
C GLY A 255 14.08 -5.62 4.68
N GLN A 256 14.60 -4.41 4.94
CA GLN A 256 14.42 -3.72 6.22
C GLN A 256 13.15 -2.87 6.28
N ILE A 257 12.48 -2.88 7.43
CA ILE A 257 11.41 -1.92 7.75
C ILE A 257 12.07 -0.63 8.26
N ARG A 258 12.04 0.42 7.44
CA ARG A 258 12.68 1.72 7.74
C ARG A 258 11.71 2.87 7.92
N THR A 259 10.49 2.70 7.48
CA THR A 259 9.43 3.71 7.56
C THR A 259 8.36 3.26 8.53
N ALA A 260 7.60 4.23 9.04
CA ALA A 260 6.44 4.02 9.89
C ALA A 260 5.26 4.78 9.28
N LEU A 261 4.05 4.27 9.51
CA LEU A 261 2.84 5.08 9.34
C LEU A 261 2.77 6.12 10.46
N ASP A 262 1.84 7.08 10.32
CA ASP A 262 1.74 8.22 11.23
C ASP A 262 1.69 7.84 12.72
N PRO A 263 2.35 8.62 13.58
CA PRO A 263 2.25 8.45 15.04
C PRO A 263 0.84 8.81 15.53
N ARG A 264 0.63 8.80 16.84
CA ARG A 264 -0.63 9.33 17.39
C ARG A 264 -0.79 10.80 17.04
N ILE A 265 -1.92 11.13 16.43
CA ILE A 265 -2.31 12.51 16.11
C ILE A 265 -3.62 12.80 16.85
N MET A 266 -3.66 13.91 17.59
CA MET A 266 -4.86 14.37 18.27
C MET A 266 -5.33 15.69 17.65
N GLN A 267 -6.62 15.78 17.37
CA GLN A 267 -7.25 16.96 16.78
C GLN A 267 -8.46 17.37 17.59
N PHE A 268 -8.68 18.68 17.70
CA PHE A 268 -9.79 19.26 18.41
C PHE A 268 -10.51 20.22 17.48
N ALA A 269 -11.83 20.14 17.47
CA ALA A 269 -12.68 21.03 16.69
C ALA A 269 -13.82 21.55 17.56
N LEU A 270 -14.15 22.82 17.37
CA LEU A 270 -15.33 23.46 17.90
C LEU A 270 -16.13 24.02 16.73
N LYS A 271 -17.41 23.67 16.66
CA LYS A 271 -18.34 24.20 15.67
C LYS A 271 -19.46 24.92 16.39
N TYR A 272 -19.73 26.16 15.99
CA TYR A 272 -20.90 26.92 16.42
C TYR A 272 -21.89 27.01 15.25
N ALA A 273 -23.18 26.76 15.54
CA ALA A 273 -24.29 26.91 14.60
C ALA A 273 -25.31 27.89 15.20
N PHE A 274 -25.75 28.84 14.37
CA PHE A 274 -26.71 29.91 14.69
C PHE A 274 -28.09 29.63 14.11
#